data_AF-A0A1S8CFK7-F1
#
_entry.id   AF-A0A1S8CFK7-F1
#
_cell.length_a   1.000
_cell.length_b   1.000
_cell.length_c   1.000
_cell.angle_alpha   90.00
_cell.angle_beta   90.00
_cell.angle_gamma   90.00
#
_symmetry.space_group_name_H-M   'P 1'
#
loop_
_entity.id
_entity.type
_entity.pdbx_description
1 polymer ?
#
loop_
_entity_poly.entity_id
_entity_poly.type
_entity_poly.pdbx_seq_one_letter_code
_entity_poly.pdbx_strand_id
1 'polypeptide(L)'
;MPLPLRHLALIPLLVITACHQPTRVTATNALPLSIQSQPVVDNARIEISRSALEYNTQKIQQLLGNKSTLCAILKGDAYGHDLSLVTPVMLKNNVQCIGVASNQELKTVRELGFTGRLMRVRNATEQEMRQATDYDVEELIGNLEMAQRLDAIAAQQGKTLRIHLALNAGGMSRNGLEVSNATGLQEAKAISQLSHLKIVGIMSHYPEEDAEAVRKDLARFKVQSQQVLDITGLKRSDVTLHVANTFATLTVPESWLDMVRVGGVFYGDTIASTEYRRVMTFKSSIAALNHYPQGNTVGYDRTYRLKRDSVLANIPVGYADGYRRVFSNAGHVLIHGQRVPIVGKTSMNTVMVDVTELKQARPGDEVVFFGKQGTAQVTAEEVEEISGALFTEMSILWGATNKRVLVD
;
A
#
# COMPACT_ATOMS: atom_id res chain seq x y z
N MET A 1 63.54 -21.90 -65.21
CA MET A 1 62.75 -23.09 -65.60
C MET A 1 61.39 -23.00 -64.88
N PRO A 2 60.27 -23.43 -65.49
CA PRO A 2 59.24 -22.56 -66.09
C PRO A 2 57.94 -22.32 -65.26
N LEU A 3 57.09 -21.40 -65.77
CA LEU A 3 55.69 -21.03 -65.46
C LEU A 3 54.71 -22.24 -65.27
N PRO A 4 53.43 -22.12 -64.74
CA PRO A 4 52.47 -21.03 -65.05
C PRO A 4 51.36 -20.62 -64.02
N LEU A 5 50.75 -19.45 -64.34
CA LEU A 5 49.36 -18.94 -64.21
C LEU A 5 48.40 -19.37 -63.07
N ARG A 6 47.73 -18.35 -62.47
CA ARG A 6 46.26 -18.12 -62.59
C ARG A 6 45.78 -16.74 -62.06
N HIS A 7 45.30 -15.93 -63.01
CA HIS A 7 44.23 -14.90 -63.07
C HIS A 7 43.90 -13.90 -61.93
N LEU A 8 44.02 -12.61 -62.31
CA LEU A 8 43.32 -11.41 -61.84
C LEU A 8 41.85 -11.34 -62.32
N ALA A 9 40.99 -10.64 -61.57
CA ALA A 9 40.03 -9.63 -62.07
C ALA A 9 39.47 -8.83 -60.86
N LEU A 10 39.91 -7.59 -60.57
CA LEU A 10 39.52 -6.27 -61.12
C LEU A 10 38.01 -5.96 -61.05
N ILE A 11 37.67 -5.09 -60.09
CA ILE A 11 36.37 -4.47 -59.82
C ILE A 11 36.16 -3.30 -60.78
N PRO A 12 35.00 -3.19 -61.47
CA PRO A 12 34.54 -1.93 -62.04
C PRO A 12 33.40 -1.34 -61.21
N LEU A 13 33.61 -0.09 -60.79
CA LEU A 13 32.61 0.87 -60.34
C LEU A 13 31.55 1.04 -61.44
N LEU A 14 30.27 0.87 -61.10
CA LEU A 14 29.16 1.27 -61.98
C LEU A 14 28.19 2.17 -61.23
N VAL A 15 28.17 3.42 -61.69
CA VAL A 15 27.28 4.50 -61.31
C VAL A 15 25.84 4.11 -61.68
N ILE A 16 24.93 4.14 -60.70
CA ILE A 16 23.49 4.09 -60.95
C ILE A 16 22.92 5.47 -60.62
N THR A 17 22.44 6.10 -61.68
CA THR A 17 21.70 7.36 -61.75
C THR A 17 20.45 7.32 -60.86
N ALA A 18 20.32 8.31 -59.98
CA ALA A 18 19.13 8.53 -59.17
C ALA A 18 17.98 9.07 -60.03
N CYS A 19 16.93 8.28 -60.22
CA CYS A 19 15.63 8.78 -60.65
C CYS A 19 14.94 9.45 -59.46
N HIS A 20 15.03 10.78 -59.34
CA HIS A 20 14.16 11.55 -58.46
C HIS A 20 12.77 11.66 -59.11
N GLN A 21 11.85 10.79 -58.71
CA GLN A 21 10.43 11.09 -58.81
C GLN A 21 10.04 11.96 -57.61
N PRO A 22 9.43 13.14 -57.80
CA PRO A 22 8.88 13.89 -56.69
C PRO A 22 7.62 13.16 -56.22
N THR A 23 7.73 12.37 -55.15
CA THR A 23 6.57 11.95 -54.40
C THR A 23 6.01 13.19 -53.71
N ARG A 24 4.97 13.80 -54.32
CA ARG A 24 4.07 14.70 -53.60
C ARG A 24 3.42 13.87 -52.50
N VAL A 25 4.00 13.91 -51.31
CA VAL A 25 3.28 13.57 -50.09
C VAL A 25 2.25 14.68 -49.93
N THR A 26 1.04 14.45 -50.43
CA THR A 26 -0.13 15.18 -49.94
C THR A 26 -0.16 14.91 -48.44
N ALA A 27 0.18 15.93 -47.64
CA ALA A 27 -0.11 15.94 -46.23
C ALA A 27 -1.61 15.65 -46.12
N THR A 28 -1.96 14.43 -45.72
CA THR A 28 -3.30 14.15 -45.25
C THR A 28 -3.46 15.05 -44.04
N ASN A 29 -4.35 16.04 -44.18
CA ASN A 29 -4.92 16.75 -43.04
C ASN A 29 -5.62 15.69 -42.18
N ALA A 30 -4.86 15.01 -41.33
CA ALA A 30 -5.40 14.26 -40.23
C ALA A 30 -6.01 15.32 -39.30
N LEU A 31 -7.31 15.53 -39.45
CA LEU A 31 -8.11 16.24 -38.47
C LEU A 31 -7.74 15.64 -37.10
N PRO A 32 -7.34 16.45 -36.12
CA PRO A 32 -7.13 15.92 -34.79
C PRO A 32 -8.47 15.35 -34.35
N LEU A 33 -8.53 14.02 -34.20
CA LEU A 33 -9.64 13.35 -33.56
C LEU A 33 -9.72 13.93 -32.15
N SER A 34 -10.62 14.89 -31.96
CA SER A 34 -11.01 15.34 -30.63
C SER A 34 -11.79 14.19 -30.00
N ILE A 35 -11.06 13.22 -29.45
CA ILE A 35 -11.66 12.19 -28.62
C ILE A 35 -12.15 12.93 -27.38
N GLN A 36 -13.45 13.23 -27.35
CA GLN A 36 -14.11 13.59 -26.11
C GLN A 36 -13.85 12.44 -25.14
N SER A 37 -13.06 12.67 -24.10
CA SER A 37 -12.71 11.65 -23.13
C SER A 37 -13.94 11.35 -22.27
N GLN A 38 -14.81 10.48 -22.75
CA GLN A 38 -15.81 9.86 -21.88
C GLN A 38 -15.07 9.07 -20.80
N PRO A 39 -15.51 9.13 -19.53
CA PRO A 39 -14.91 8.35 -18.49
C PRO A 39 -15.02 6.86 -18.85
N VAL A 40 -13.92 6.13 -18.71
CA VAL A 40 -13.90 4.68 -18.90
C VAL A 40 -14.79 4.05 -17.84
N VAL A 41 -15.68 3.16 -18.25
CA VAL A 41 -16.56 2.41 -17.34
C VAL A 41 -15.76 1.27 -16.74
N ASP A 42 -15.64 1.24 -15.42
CA ASP A 42 -14.92 0.19 -14.69
C ASP A 42 -15.76 -1.09 -14.57
N ASN A 43 -15.14 -2.27 -14.68
CA ASN A 43 -15.79 -3.55 -14.38
C ASN A 43 -16.06 -3.73 -12.88
N ALA A 44 -15.18 -3.16 -12.06
CA ALA A 44 -15.25 -3.20 -10.62
C ALA A 44 -14.59 -1.96 -10.02
N ARG A 45 -15.04 -1.56 -8.83
CA ARG A 45 -14.53 -0.37 -8.15
C ARG A 45 -14.46 -0.57 -6.65
N ILE A 46 -13.60 0.21 -6.03
CA ILE A 46 -13.51 0.33 -4.59
C ILE A 46 -14.01 1.72 -4.21
N GLU A 47 -15.08 1.77 -3.42
CA GLU A 47 -15.56 3.00 -2.81
C GLU A 47 -14.80 3.27 -1.51
N ILE A 48 -14.28 4.49 -1.37
CA ILE A 48 -13.50 4.98 -0.23
C ILE A 48 -14.33 6.07 0.45
N SER A 49 -14.89 5.80 1.62
CA SER A 49 -15.72 6.79 2.35
C SER A 49 -14.86 7.89 2.97
N ARG A 50 -14.94 9.10 2.42
CA ARG A 50 -14.25 10.29 2.95
C ARG A 50 -14.69 10.59 4.38
N SER A 51 -16.00 10.46 4.64
CA SER A 51 -16.59 10.76 5.95
C SER A 51 -16.12 9.79 7.05
N ALA A 52 -15.99 8.50 6.73
CA ALA A 52 -15.44 7.50 7.66
C ALA A 52 -13.96 7.76 7.96
N LEU A 53 -13.17 8.10 6.93
CA LEU A 53 -11.76 8.45 7.10
C LEU A 53 -11.57 9.70 7.97
N GLU A 54 -12.36 10.76 7.71
CA GLU A 54 -12.35 12.00 8.50
C GLU A 54 -12.75 11.73 9.96
N TYR A 55 -13.80 10.93 10.18
CA TYR A 55 -14.21 10.50 11.53
C TYR A 55 -13.08 9.77 12.27
N ASN A 56 -12.44 8.79 11.62
CA ASN A 56 -11.37 8.00 12.23
C ASN A 56 -10.17 8.87 12.58
N THR A 57 -9.77 9.79 11.69
CA THR A 57 -8.67 10.73 11.91
C THR A 57 -8.96 11.65 13.10
N GLN A 58 -10.16 12.24 13.16
CA GLN A 58 -10.54 13.11 14.27
C GLN A 58 -10.63 12.36 15.59
N LYS A 59 -11.14 11.13 15.57
CA LYS A 59 -11.24 10.28 16.75
C LYS A 59 -9.87 9.96 17.34
N ILE A 60 -8.88 9.60 16.52
CA ILE A 60 -7.53 9.35 17.02
C ILE A 60 -6.85 10.63 17.52
N GLN A 61 -7.07 11.77 16.85
CA GLN A 61 -6.58 13.07 17.34
C GLN A 61 -7.19 13.43 18.70
N GLN A 62 -8.49 13.21 18.89
CA GLN A 62 -9.18 13.43 20.16
C GLN A 62 -8.64 12.52 21.27
N LEU A 63 -8.33 11.26 20.97
CA LEU A 63 -7.74 10.33 21.93
C LEU A 63 -6.38 10.83 22.44
N LEU A 64 -5.52 11.31 21.54
CA LEU A 64 -4.18 11.79 21.89
C LEU A 64 -4.23 13.15 22.62
N GLY A 65 -5.12 14.04 22.19
CA GLY A 65 -5.15 15.44 22.65
C GLY A 65 -3.77 16.07 22.48
N ASN A 66 -3.27 16.70 23.54
CA ASN A 66 -1.95 17.35 23.56
C ASN A 66 -0.86 16.47 24.20
N LYS A 67 -1.13 15.18 24.45
CA LYS A 67 -0.22 14.28 25.19
C LYS A 67 0.86 13.65 24.31
N SER A 68 0.62 13.55 23.01
CA SER A 68 1.53 13.01 22.01
C SER A 68 1.15 13.54 20.63
N THR A 69 2.06 13.43 19.66
CA THR A 69 1.80 13.85 18.28
C THR A 69 1.41 12.67 17.39
N LEU A 70 0.68 12.95 16.30
CA LEU A 70 0.20 11.94 15.36
C LEU A 70 1.10 11.89 14.12
N CYS A 71 1.66 10.71 13.82
CA CYS A 71 2.16 10.40 12.49
C CYS A 71 1.25 9.42 11.77
N ALA A 72 0.66 9.86 10.65
CA ALA A 72 -0.23 9.04 9.84
C ALA A 72 0.57 8.13 8.89
N ILE A 73 0.44 6.81 9.06
CA ILE A 73 1.18 5.82 8.28
C ILE A 73 0.38 5.43 7.04
N LEU A 74 0.81 5.89 5.87
CA LEU A 74 0.10 5.77 4.59
C LEU A 74 0.83 4.88 3.56
N LYS A 75 1.74 4.00 4.02
CA LYS A 75 2.42 3.01 3.17
C LYS A 75 1.41 2.05 2.49
N GLY A 76 1.85 1.39 1.43
CA GLY A 76 1.02 0.44 0.69
C GLY A 76 -0.11 1.15 -0.06
N ASP A 77 0.18 2.32 -0.64
CA ASP A 77 -0.80 3.18 -1.30
C ASP A 77 -2.00 3.51 -0.39
N ALA A 78 -1.69 4.00 0.81
CA ALA A 78 -2.65 4.19 1.91
C ALA A 78 -3.41 2.90 2.26
N TYR A 79 -2.69 1.79 2.44
CA TYR A 79 -3.28 0.47 2.74
C TYR A 79 -4.31 0.04 1.67
N GLY A 80 -4.06 0.38 0.40
CA GLY A 80 -4.97 0.13 -0.73
C GLY A 80 -6.12 1.13 -0.89
N HIS A 81 -6.19 2.18 -0.06
CA HIS A 81 -7.26 3.18 -0.08
C HIS A 81 -6.95 4.40 -0.96
N ASP A 82 -5.87 4.34 -1.74
CA ASP A 82 -5.38 5.38 -2.63
C ASP A 82 -4.77 6.57 -1.89
N LEU A 83 -3.45 6.70 -1.97
CA LEU A 83 -2.70 7.78 -1.35
C LEU A 83 -3.15 9.16 -1.84
N SER A 84 -3.61 9.27 -3.10
CA SER A 84 -4.11 10.53 -3.68
C SER A 84 -5.46 10.95 -3.11
N LEU A 85 -6.26 9.99 -2.63
CA LEU A 85 -7.54 10.25 -1.98
C LEU A 85 -7.38 10.51 -0.48
N VAL A 86 -6.46 9.79 0.17
CA VAL A 86 -6.27 9.82 1.62
C VAL A 86 -5.45 11.04 2.09
N THR A 87 -4.39 11.41 1.38
CA THR A 87 -3.50 12.52 1.79
C THR A 87 -4.23 13.86 1.93
N PRO A 88 -5.14 14.27 1.00
CA PRO A 88 -5.93 15.50 1.17
C PRO A 88 -6.78 15.52 2.45
N VAL A 89 -7.30 14.36 2.90
CA VAL A 89 -8.06 14.26 4.15
C VAL A 89 -7.13 14.45 5.36
N MET A 90 -5.90 13.92 5.31
CA MET A 90 -4.90 14.14 6.35
C MET A 90 -4.50 15.62 6.46
N LEU A 91 -4.33 16.30 5.32
CA LEU A 91 -4.05 17.73 5.24
C LEU A 91 -5.18 18.57 5.86
N LYS A 92 -6.42 18.29 5.46
CA LYS A 92 -7.61 18.99 5.98
C LYS A 92 -7.74 18.87 7.51
N ASN A 93 -7.30 17.74 8.07
CA ASN A 93 -7.31 17.48 9.52
C ASN A 93 -6.01 17.93 10.23
N ASN A 94 -5.16 18.72 9.57
CA ASN A 94 -3.92 19.27 10.14
C ASN A 94 -2.95 18.22 10.69
N VAL A 95 -2.91 17.02 10.10
CA VAL A 95 -1.89 16.01 10.43
C VAL A 95 -0.51 16.59 10.09
N GLN A 96 0.43 16.53 11.05
CA GLN A 96 1.75 17.17 10.93
C GLN A 96 2.87 16.20 10.54
N CYS A 97 2.63 14.89 10.62
CA CYS A 97 3.57 13.85 10.23
C CYS A 97 2.90 12.78 9.37
N ILE A 98 3.54 12.41 8.26
CA ILE A 98 3.14 11.28 7.42
C ILE A 98 4.32 10.31 7.29
N GLY A 99 4.04 9.01 7.42
CA GLY A 99 5.01 7.94 7.19
C GLY A 99 4.62 7.06 6.01
N VAL A 100 5.52 6.90 5.03
CA VAL A 100 5.32 6.05 3.84
C VAL A 100 6.52 5.12 3.61
N ALA A 101 6.52 4.29 2.56
CA ALA A 101 7.57 3.30 2.32
C ALA A 101 8.37 3.55 1.03
N SER A 102 7.70 3.80 -0.10
CA SER A 102 8.36 3.90 -1.42
C SER A 102 8.63 5.34 -1.84
N ASN A 103 9.57 5.54 -2.78
CA ASN A 103 9.83 6.86 -3.35
C ASN A 103 8.64 7.43 -4.13
N GLN A 104 7.83 6.57 -4.76
CA GLN A 104 6.61 7.03 -5.43
C GLN A 104 5.63 7.60 -4.41
N GLU A 105 5.44 6.95 -3.26
CA GLU A 105 4.57 7.47 -2.20
C GLU A 105 5.11 8.79 -1.62
N LEU A 106 6.43 8.90 -1.41
CA LEU A 106 7.07 10.14 -0.95
C LEU A 106 6.82 11.31 -1.91
N LYS A 107 7.05 11.06 -3.20
CA LYS A 107 6.79 12.01 -4.28
C LYS A 107 5.32 12.44 -4.27
N THR A 108 4.40 11.47 -4.27
CA THR A 108 2.95 11.72 -4.29
C THR A 108 2.51 12.57 -3.10
N VAL A 109 2.97 12.28 -1.87
CA VAL A 109 2.62 13.08 -0.68
C VAL A 109 3.07 14.54 -0.83
N ARG A 110 4.28 14.78 -1.34
CA ARG A 110 4.77 16.15 -1.60
C ARG A 110 4.02 16.85 -2.72
N GLU A 111 3.71 16.16 -3.82
CA GLU A 111 2.94 16.71 -4.94
C GLU A 111 1.52 17.11 -4.54
N LEU A 112 0.95 16.42 -3.54
CA LEU A 112 -0.35 16.77 -2.96
C LEU A 112 -0.29 17.95 -1.96
N GLY A 113 0.88 18.58 -1.81
CA GLY A 113 1.05 19.80 -1.03
C GLY A 113 1.38 19.59 0.45
N PHE A 114 1.72 18.38 0.89
CA PHE A 114 2.11 18.15 2.28
C PHE A 114 3.50 18.70 2.59
N THR A 115 3.55 19.71 3.46
CA THR A 115 4.79 20.39 3.89
C THR A 115 5.30 19.95 5.26
N GLY A 116 4.53 19.12 5.98
CA GLY A 116 4.90 18.62 7.31
C GLY A 116 6.07 17.62 7.29
N ARG A 117 6.27 16.97 8.45
CA ARG A 117 7.29 15.93 8.64
C ARG A 117 6.95 14.70 7.80
N LEU A 118 7.82 14.35 6.86
CA LEU A 118 7.64 13.17 6.00
C LEU A 118 8.69 12.13 6.35
N MET A 119 8.26 10.94 6.74
CA MET A 119 9.13 9.87 7.21
C MET A 119 9.07 8.65 6.28
N ARG A 120 10.19 7.94 6.15
CA ARG A 120 10.16 6.56 5.68
C ARG A 120 10.06 5.58 6.84
N VAL A 121 9.22 4.56 6.72
CA VAL A 121 8.93 3.62 7.83
C VAL A 121 9.56 2.24 7.66
N ARG A 122 10.55 2.13 6.78
CA ARG A 122 11.42 0.97 6.57
C ARG A 122 12.81 1.44 6.16
N ASN A 123 13.80 0.56 6.29
CA ASN A 123 15.10 0.78 5.65
C ASN A 123 14.91 0.88 4.13
N ALA A 124 15.77 1.66 3.48
CA ALA A 124 15.75 1.88 2.04
C ALA A 124 17.13 1.61 1.43
N THR A 125 17.15 1.30 0.14
CA THR A 125 18.43 1.14 -0.57
C THR A 125 19.11 2.49 -0.78
N GLU A 126 20.41 2.48 -1.07
CA GLU A 126 21.17 3.70 -1.39
C GLU A 126 20.54 4.49 -2.56
N GLN A 127 20.06 3.79 -3.60
CA GLN A 127 19.39 4.42 -4.75
C GLN A 127 18.08 5.10 -4.34
N GLU A 128 17.31 4.46 -3.47
CA GLU A 128 16.07 5.04 -2.96
C GLU A 128 16.34 6.31 -2.15
N MET A 129 17.28 6.27 -1.21
CA MET A 129 17.61 7.42 -0.36
C MET A 129 18.21 8.57 -1.16
N ARG A 130 19.09 8.28 -2.14
CA ARG A 130 19.69 9.30 -3.01
C ARG A 130 18.64 10.12 -3.75
N GLN A 131 17.65 9.45 -4.33
CA GLN A 131 16.54 10.12 -5.00
C GLN A 131 15.60 10.82 -4.01
N ALA A 132 15.34 10.23 -2.84
CA ALA A 132 14.36 10.74 -1.89
C ALA A 132 14.76 12.04 -1.18
N THR A 133 16.03 12.44 -1.28
CA THR A 133 16.54 13.73 -0.78
C THR A 133 15.84 14.95 -1.37
N ASP A 134 15.20 14.82 -2.54
CA ASP A 134 14.42 15.90 -3.18
C ASP A 134 13.05 16.10 -2.53
N TYR A 135 12.61 15.15 -1.71
CA TYR A 135 11.32 15.18 -1.01
C TYR A 135 11.44 15.55 0.47
N ASP A 136 12.64 15.96 0.92
CA ASP A 136 12.91 16.32 2.31
C ASP A 136 12.39 15.24 3.29
N VAL A 137 12.80 14.00 3.06
CA VAL A 137 12.38 12.85 3.88
C VAL A 137 13.28 12.69 5.09
N GLU A 138 12.68 12.26 6.20
CA GLU A 138 13.41 11.74 7.34
C GLU A 138 13.55 10.22 7.20
N GLU A 139 14.76 9.76 6.92
CA GLU A 139 15.04 8.34 6.64
C GLU A 139 15.11 7.50 7.92
N LEU A 140 14.82 6.20 7.81
CA LEU A 140 14.95 5.24 8.92
C LEU A 140 16.26 4.47 8.79
N ILE A 141 17.08 4.50 9.83
CA ILE A 141 18.41 3.89 9.86
C ILE A 141 18.55 3.01 11.11
N GLY A 142 19.00 1.77 10.94
CA GLY A 142 19.34 0.87 12.05
C GLY A 142 20.61 0.05 11.79
N ASN A 143 21.53 0.59 10.99
CA ASN A 143 22.80 -0.04 10.66
C ASN A 143 23.85 1.05 10.35
N LEU A 144 25.07 0.89 10.86
CA LEU A 144 26.16 1.87 10.71
C LEU A 144 26.61 2.03 9.25
N GLU A 145 26.74 0.95 8.49
CA GLU A 145 27.16 1.00 7.09
C GLU A 145 26.15 1.80 6.24
N MET A 146 24.85 1.55 6.45
CA MET A 146 23.78 2.32 5.80
C MET A 146 23.81 3.80 6.19
N ALA A 147 24.11 4.11 7.45
CA ALA A 147 24.30 5.49 7.89
C ALA A 147 25.48 6.16 7.17
N GLN A 148 26.63 5.49 7.07
CA GLN A 148 27.81 5.99 6.36
C GLN A 148 27.53 6.25 4.88
N ARG A 149 26.78 5.35 4.22
CA ARG A 149 26.34 5.54 2.83
C ARG A 149 25.43 6.75 2.67
N LEU A 150 24.48 6.94 3.59
CA LEU A 150 23.60 8.11 3.59
C LEU A 150 24.35 9.41 3.89
N ASP A 151 25.32 9.39 4.80
CA ASP A 151 26.20 10.54 5.08
C ASP A 151 27.00 10.94 3.82
N ALA A 152 27.54 9.97 3.09
CA ALA A 152 28.24 10.23 1.83
C ALA A 152 27.31 10.84 0.75
N ILE A 153 26.06 10.36 0.64
CA ILE A 153 25.05 10.98 -0.22
C ILE A 153 24.80 12.44 0.19
N ALA A 154 24.59 12.67 1.49
CA ALA A 154 24.30 13.99 2.04
C ALA A 154 25.46 14.96 1.78
N ALA A 155 26.70 14.53 1.98
CA ALA A 155 27.91 15.28 1.68
C ALA A 155 28.01 15.64 0.18
N GLN A 156 27.78 14.67 -0.72
CA GLN A 156 27.80 14.90 -2.17
C GLN A 156 26.76 15.94 -2.62
N GLN A 157 25.64 16.03 -1.90
CA GLN A 157 24.55 16.97 -2.21
C GLN A 157 24.63 18.27 -1.41
N GLY A 158 25.61 18.42 -0.51
CA GLY A 158 25.71 19.58 0.38
C GLY A 158 24.52 19.75 1.32
N LYS A 159 23.89 18.65 1.75
CA LYS A 159 22.71 18.64 2.64
C LYS A 159 23.07 18.08 4.02
N THR A 160 22.32 18.48 5.04
CA THR A 160 22.22 17.74 6.30
C THR A 160 20.90 16.99 6.30
N LEU A 161 20.94 15.66 6.29
CA LEU A 161 19.75 14.83 6.24
C LEU A 161 19.29 14.46 7.65
N ARG A 162 17.97 14.44 7.85
CA ARG A 162 17.35 14.04 9.11
C ARG A 162 17.12 12.53 9.10
N ILE A 163 17.43 11.88 10.21
CA ILE A 163 17.24 10.43 10.36
C ILE A 163 16.52 10.08 11.66
N HIS A 164 15.84 8.94 11.61
CA HIS A 164 15.36 8.23 12.78
C HIS A 164 16.23 7.00 13.02
N LEU A 165 16.85 6.92 14.19
CA LEU A 165 17.59 5.73 14.61
C LEU A 165 16.61 4.66 15.10
N ALA A 166 16.48 3.59 14.33
CA ALA A 166 15.69 2.42 14.69
C ALA A 166 16.49 1.53 15.64
N LEU A 167 15.89 1.17 16.77
CA LEU A 167 16.41 0.21 17.74
C LEU A 167 15.64 -1.11 17.63
N ASN A 168 16.31 -2.22 17.94
CA ASN A 168 15.69 -3.54 18.03
C ASN A 168 15.04 -3.82 19.39
N ALA A 169 14.65 -2.78 20.14
CA ALA A 169 14.14 -2.94 21.51
C ALA A 169 12.87 -3.83 21.60
N GLY A 170 12.04 -3.81 20.55
CA GLY A 170 10.87 -4.69 20.45
C GLY A 170 11.19 -6.07 19.90
N GLY A 171 12.40 -6.34 19.40
CA GLY A 171 12.80 -7.66 18.91
C GLY A 171 12.31 -8.01 17.50
N MET A 172 11.88 -7.03 16.71
CA MET A 172 11.46 -7.26 15.31
C MET A 172 12.57 -7.82 14.41
N SER A 173 13.84 -7.55 14.73
CA SER A 173 15.04 -7.97 13.96
C SER A 173 14.90 -7.67 12.46
N ARG A 174 14.37 -6.48 12.14
CA ARG A 174 13.98 -6.07 10.78
C ARG A 174 14.68 -4.81 10.31
N ASN A 175 14.42 -3.68 10.97
CA ASN A 175 14.98 -2.37 10.59
C ASN A 175 15.96 -1.82 11.62
N GLY A 176 15.94 -2.33 12.86
CA GLY A 176 16.57 -1.69 14.01
C GLY A 176 17.93 -2.26 14.37
N LEU A 177 18.79 -1.37 14.88
CA LEU A 177 20.07 -1.69 15.47
C LEU A 177 19.88 -2.40 16.81
N GLU A 178 20.58 -3.51 17.03
CA GLU A 178 20.62 -4.17 18.33
C GLU A 178 21.55 -3.40 19.27
N VAL A 179 21.01 -2.91 20.39
CA VAL A 179 21.75 -2.06 21.34
C VAL A 179 21.77 -2.64 22.77
N SER A 180 21.44 -3.92 22.93
CA SER A 180 21.54 -4.63 24.22
C SER A 180 22.97 -4.89 24.69
N ASN A 181 23.98 -4.62 23.86
CA ASN A 181 25.39 -4.82 24.18
C ASN A 181 26.25 -3.59 23.83
N ALA A 182 27.51 -3.61 24.29
CA ALA A 182 28.44 -2.51 24.11
C ALA A 182 28.73 -2.21 22.62
N THR A 183 28.84 -3.23 21.76
CA THR A 183 29.09 -3.05 20.32
C THR A 183 27.97 -2.26 19.66
N GLY A 184 26.71 -2.62 19.92
CA GLY A 184 25.55 -1.90 19.41
C GLY A 184 25.48 -0.44 19.86
N LEU A 185 25.82 -0.18 21.13
CA LEU A 185 25.90 1.19 21.64
C LEU A 185 27.05 1.99 20.99
N GLN A 186 28.20 1.37 20.72
CA GLN A 186 29.28 2.03 19.97
C GLN A 186 28.89 2.31 18.52
N GLU A 187 28.13 1.42 17.87
CA GLU A 187 27.59 1.69 16.54
C GLU A 187 26.61 2.87 16.56
N ALA A 188 25.72 2.95 17.55
CA ALA A 188 24.83 4.11 17.71
C ALA A 188 25.62 5.43 17.92
N LYS A 189 26.70 5.38 18.71
CA LYS A 189 27.63 6.51 18.88
C LYS A 189 28.33 6.89 17.57
N ALA A 190 28.79 5.91 16.79
CA ALA A 190 29.41 6.17 15.49
C ALA A 190 28.42 6.82 14.52
N ILE A 191 27.16 6.38 14.50
CA ILE A 191 26.09 7.01 13.70
C ILE A 191 25.90 8.48 14.12
N SER A 192 25.90 8.80 15.42
CA SER A 192 25.70 10.18 15.87
C SER A 192 26.87 11.13 15.57
N GLN A 193 28.03 10.60 15.16
CA GLN A 193 29.22 11.38 14.80
C GLN A 193 29.31 11.69 13.29
N LEU A 194 28.39 11.15 12.48
CA LEU A 194 28.31 11.43 11.05
C LEU A 194 27.87 12.88 10.80
N SER A 195 28.73 13.67 10.15
CA SER A 195 28.63 15.13 10.12
C SER A 195 27.47 15.68 9.27
N HIS A 196 26.94 14.88 8.35
CA HIS A 196 25.86 15.27 7.46
C HIS A 196 24.52 14.63 7.85
N LEU A 197 24.46 13.89 8.97
CA LEU A 197 23.23 13.30 9.48
C LEU A 197 22.83 13.94 10.82
N LYS A 198 21.54 14.18 10.98
CA LYS A 198 20.94 14.66 12.22
C LYS A 198 19.94 13.64 12.74
N ILE A 199 20.22 13.04 13.89
CA ILE A 199 19.25 12.17 14.58
C ILE A 199 18.15 13.06 15.18
N VAL A 200 16.95 12.98 14.59
CA VAL A 200 15.75 13.73 15.03
C VAL A 200 14.70 12.84 15.67
N GLY A 201 14.93 11.52 15.68
CA GLY A 201 14.10 10.58 16.41
C GLY A 201 14.82 9.27 16.70
N ILE A 202 14.37 8.61 17.76
CA ILE A 202 14.78 7.26 18.13
C ILE A 202 13.51 6.43 18.26
N MET A 203 13.51 5.23 17.68
CA MET A 203 12.28 4.46 17.53
C MET A 203 12.48 2.97 17.70
N SER A 204 11.38 2.28 17.96
CA SER A 204 11.27 0.82 17.88
C SER A 204 9.88 0.45 17.36
N HIS A 205 9.58 -0.83 17.24
CA HIS A 205 8.29 -1.34 16.82
C HIS A 205 7.97 -2.66 17.51
N TYR A 206 6.72 -2.84 17.91
CA TYR A 206 6.24 -4.04 18.59
C TYR A 206 5.98 -5.17 17.60
N PRO A 207 6.41 -6.41 17.90
CA PRO A 207 6.13 -7.59 17.09
C PRO A 207 4.76 -8.20 17.38
N GLU A 208 4.23 -7.99 18.58
CA GLU A 208 3.03 -8.64 19.09
C GLU A 208 1.95 -7.61 19.42
N GLU A 209 0.72 -7.89 19.00
CA GLU A 209 -0.47 -7.14 19.41
C GLU A 209 -1.05 -7.71 20.71
N ASP A 210 -0.20 -7.76 21.74
CA ASP A 210 -0.53 -8.16 23.10
C ASP A 210 -0.10 -7.05 24.08
N ALA A 211 -0.99 -6.65 24.98
CA ALA A 211 -0.76 -5.48 25.84
C ALA A 211 0.32 -5.73 26.91
N GLU A 212 0.55 -6.97 27.34
CA GLU A 212 1.60 -7.30 28.31
C GLU A 212 2.97 -7.31 27.62
N ALA A 213 3.06 -7.96 26.46
CA ALA A 213 4.26 -7.96 25.61
C ALA A 213 4.68 -6.53 25.22
N VAL A 214 3.72 -5.69 24.79
CA VAL A 214 3.96 -4.27 24.47
C VAL A 214 4.55 -3.51 25.67
N ARG A 215 4.05 -3.73 26.90
CA ARG A 215 4.59 -3.06 28.09
C ARG A 215 6.01 -3.51 28.42
N LYS A 216 6.31 -4.80 28.28
CA LYS A 216 7.66 -5.35 28.47
C LYS A 216 8.65 -4.73 27.48
N ASP A 217 8.26 -4.64 26.22
CA ASP A 217 9.12 -4.06 25.18
C ASP A 217 9.23 -2.54 25.29
N LEU A 218 8.19 -1.86 25.76
CA LEU A 218 8.25 -0.44 26.10
C LEU A 218 9.27 -0.17 27.20
N ALA A 219 9.28 -0.96 28.27
CA ALA A 219 10.24 -0.83 29.35
C ALA A 219 11.68 -1.00 28.83
N ARG A 220 11.91 -2.02 27.98
CA ARG A 220 13.20 -2.25 27.32
C ARG A 220 13.61 -1.06 26.44
N PHE A 221 12.68 -0.55 25.63
CA PHE A 221 12.93 0.61 24.78
C PHE A 221 13.29 1.86 25.59
N LYS A 222 12.62 2.14 26.71
CA LYS A 222 12.94 3.29 27.57
C LYS A 222 14.38 3.21 28.10
N VAL A 223 14.82 2.04 28.55
CA VAL A 223 16.21 1.84 29.01
C VAL A 223 17.20 2.01 27.85
N GLN A 224 16.97 1.33 26.72
CA GLN A 224 17.90 1.34 25.60
C GLN A 224 17.99 2.72 24.91
N SER A 225 16.85 3.41 24.74
CA SER A 225 16.85 4.77 24.19
C SER A 225 17.56 5.76 25.11
N GLN A 226 17.45 5.62 26.43
CA GLN A 226 18.22 6.42 27.38
C GLN A 226 19.73 6.16 27.25
N GLN A 227 20.15 4.89 27.18
CA GLN A 227 21.56 4.55 26.98
C GLN A 227 22.12 5.11 25.67
N VAL A 228 21.32 5.10 24.59
CA VAL A 228 21.68 5.71 23.31
C VAL A 228 21.81 7.23 23.44
N LEU A 229 20.88 7.91 24.12
CA LEU A 229 20.99 9.35 24.37
C LEU A 229 22.26 9.68 25.16
N ASP A 230 22.56 8.91 26.21
CA ASP A 230 23.72 9.12 27.07
C ASP A 230 25.05 8.96 26.31
N ILE A 231 25.19 7.90 25.51
CA ILE A 231 26.46 7.62 24.80
C ILE A 231 26.69 8.54 23.59
N THR A 232 25.61 9.03 22.97
CA THR A 232 25.67 9.96 21.82
C THR A 232 25.79 11.41 22.25
N GLY A 233 25.41 11.73 23.50
CA GLY A 233 25.33 13.10 24.01
C GLY A 233 24.17 13.92 23.43
N LEU A 234 23.20 13.25 22.77
CA LEU A 234 22.01 13.90 22.23
C LEU A 234 21.11 14.41 23.37
N LYS A 235 20.59 15.63 23.22
CA LYS A 235 19.62 16.17 24.17
C LYS A 235 18.26 15.50 23.96
N ARG A 236 17.66 14.98 25.03
CA ARG A 236 16.32 14.36 25.00
C ARG A 236 15.25 15.26 24.39
N SER A 237 15.34 16.58 24.59
CA SER A 237 14.39 17.57 24.04
C SER A 237 14.40 17.67 22.51
N ASP A 238 15.49 17.26 21.87
CA ASP A 238 15.72 17.47 20.43
C ASP A 238 15.43 16.18 19.63
N VAL A 239 15.05 15.10 20.30
CA VAL A 239 14.85 13.76 19.74
C VAL A 239 13.43 13.29 20.03
N THR A 240 12.66 13.00 18.98
CA THR A 240 11.32 12.38 19.12
C THR A 240 11.46 10.89 19.43
N LEU A 241 10.96 10.43 20.58
CA LEU A 241 10.82 9.01 20.89
C LEU A 241 9.45 8.50 20.44
N HIS A 242 9.44 7.43 19.66
CA HIS A 242 8.18 6.86 19.15
C HIS A 242 8.23 5.35 18.93
N VAL A 243 7.23 4.63 19.43
CA VAL A 243 7.17 3.16 19.38
C VAL A 243 5.80 2.62 18.99
N ALA A 244 4.73 3.27 19.44
CA ALA A 244 3.36 2.78 19.29
C ALA A 244 2.92 2.68 17.83
N ASN A 245 2.42 1.51 17.45
CA ASN A 245 1.58 1.29 16.27
C ASN A 245 0.10 1.54 16.62
N THR A 246 -0.84 1.21 15.72
CA THR A 246 -2.29 1.28 16.00
C THR A 246 -2.67 0.57 17.30
N PHE A 247 -2.34 -0.72 17.43
CA PHE A 247 -2.70 -1.52 18.60
C PHE A 247 -2.21 -0.88 19.90
N ALA A 248 -0.90 -0.62 20.01
CA ALA A 248 -0.31 -0.07 21.23
C ALA A 248 -0.85 1.33 21.57
N THR A 249 -1.19 2.13 20.56
CA THR A 249 -1.82 3.44 20.77
C THR A 249 -3.19 3.31 21.44
N LEU A 250 -3.97 2.28 21.07
CA LEU A 250 -5.31 2.07 21.61
C LEU A 250 -5.31 1.31 22.95
N THR A 251 -4.33 0.44 23.19
CA THR A 251 -4.35 -0.49 24.33
C THR A 251 -3.34 -0.20 25.44
N VAL A 252 -2.28 0.56 25.16
CA VAL A 252 -1.18 0.87 26.10
C VAL A 252 -0.83 2.35 26.05
N PRO A 253 -1.61 3.25 26.69
CA PRO A 253 -1.42 4.70 26.60
C PRO A 253 -0.03 5.22 27.00
N GLU A 254 0.64 4.54 27.94
CA GLU A 254 2.01 4.84 28.37
C GLU A 254 3.07 4.63 27.26
N SER A 255 2.70 3.99 26.14
CA SER A 255 3.54 3.77 24.95
C SER A 255 3.53 4.92 23.95
N TRP A 256 2.68 5.94 24.15
CA TRP A 256 2.52 7.04 23.17
C TRP A 256 3.80 7.85 22.99
N LEU A 257 4.55 8.07 24.08
CA LEU A 257 5.77 8.88 24.09
C LEU A 257 5.53 10.22 23.35
N ASP A 258 6.48 10.69 22.55
CA ASP A 258 6.38 11.99 21.89
C ASP A 258 5.51 11.94 20.63
N MET A 259 5.43 10.76 19.98
CA MET A 259 4.69 10.57 18.74
C MET A 259 4.22 9.13 18.57
N VAL A 260 2.98 8.95 18.11
CA VAL A 260 2.43 7.65 17.71
C VAL A 260 2.48 7.46 16.19
N ARG A 261 2.59 6.20 15.73
CA ARG A 261 2.63 5.83 14.30
C ARG A 261 1.50 4.88 13.96
N VAL A 262 0.33 5.43 13.65
CA VAL A 262 -0.88 4.65 13.40
C VAL A 262 -1.19 4.56 11.90
N GLY A 263 -1.68 3.41 11.44
CA GLY A 263 -2.03 3.17 10.04
C GLY A 263 -3.44 2.59 9.93
N GLY A 264 -3.60 1.33 10.31
CA GLY A 264 -4.88 0.60 10.22
C GLY A 264 -6.08 1.32 10.86
N VAL A 265 -5.85 2.13 11.90
CA VAL A 265 -6.91 2.88 12.59
C VAL A 265 -7.70 3.82 11.66
N PHE A 266 -7.05 4.41 10.66
CA PHE A 266 -7.70 5.31 9.71
C PHE A 266 -8.71 4.59 8.83
N TYR A 267 -8.55 3.28 8.66
CA TYR A 267 -9.35 2.43 7.77
C TYR A 267 -10.31 1.52 8.54
N GLY A 268 -10.40 1.70 9.87
CA GLY A 268 -11.15 0.79 10.76
C GLY A 268 -10.56 -0.61 10.80
N ASP A 269 -9.25 -0.76 10.55
CA ASP A 269 -8.53 -2.02 10.48
C ASP A 269 -7.64 -2.20 11.71
N THR A 270 -8.23 -2.75 12.78
CA THR A 270 -7.55 -2.99 14.05
C THR A 270 -8.33 -4.00 14.88
N ILE A 271 -7.64 -4.93 15.54
CA ILE A 271 -8.27 -5.87 16.48
C ILE A 271 -8.63 -5.22 17.83
N ALA A 272 -7.99 -4.08 18.15
CA ALA A 272 -8.12 -3.43 19.45
C ALA A 272 -9.41 -2.62 19.66
N SER A 273 -10.19 -2.36 18.61
CA SER A 273 -11.40 -1.53 18.70
C SER A 273 -12.33 -1.73 17.51
N THR A 274 -13.62 -1.75 17.78
CA THR A 274 -14.69 -1.75 16.76
C THR A 274 -15.30 -0.36 16.54
N GLU A 275 -14.79 0.66 17.24
CA GLU A 275 -15.37 2.00 17.18
C GLU A 275 -14.83 2.86 16.02
N TYR A 276 -13.83 2.36 15.29
CA TYR A 276 -13.31 2.96 14.08
C TYR A 276 -14.03 2.37 12.86
N ARG A 277 -14.41 3.24 11.92
CA ARG A 277 -15.28 2.89 10.80
C ARG A 277 -14.47 2.29 9.66
N ARG A 278 -14.94 1.18 9.08
CA ARG A 278 -14.39 0.69 7.80
C ARG A 278 -14.61 1.74 6.71
N VAL A 279 -13.57 1.95 5.89
CA VAL A 279 -13.55 2.98 4.84
C VAL A 279 -13.82 2.40 3.45
N MET A 280 -13.39 1.15 3.21
CA MET A 280 -13.45 0.48 1.92
C MET A 280 -14.77 -0.28 1.69
N THR A 281 -15.33 -0.20 0.49
CA THR A 281 -16.36 -1.12 -0.02
C THR A 281 -15.99 -1.58 -1.43
N PHE A 282 -15.90 -2.89 -1.66
CA PHE A 282 -15.52 -3.45 -2.98
C PHE A 282 -16.77 -3.88 -3.75
N LYS A 283 -16.95 -3.34 -4.96
CA LYS A 283 -18.18 -3.46 -5.76
C LYS A 283 -17.96 -3.83 -7.22
N SER A 284 -18.97 -4.45 -7.81
CA SER A 284 -19.14 -4.65 -9.25
C SER A 284 -20.64 -4.67 -9.59
N SER A 285 -21.02 -5.24 -10.73
CA SER A 285 -22.41 -5.37 -11.16
C SER A 285 -22.66 -6.70 -11.87
N ILE A 286 -23.93 -7.15 -11.88
CA ILE A 286 -24.31 -8.34 -12.64
C ILE A 286 -24.17 -8.05 -14.14
N ALA A 287 -23.30 -8.77 -14.85
CA ALA A 287 -23.18 -8.65 -16.30
C ALA A 287 -24.31 -9.40 -17.01
N ALA A 288 -24.63 -10.61 -16.55
CA ALA A 288 -25.67 -11.44 -17.14
C ALA A 288 -26.26 -12.41 -16.12
N LEU A 289 -27.51 -12.81 -16.36
CA LEU A 289 -28.18 -13.92 -15.67
C LEU A 289 -28.39 -15.06 -16.64
N ASN A 290 -28.04 -16.28 -16.23
CA ASN A 290 -28.13 -17.47 -17.08
C ASN A 290 -28.86 -18.59 -16.35
N HIS A 291 -29.73 -19.28 -17.07
CA HIS A 291 -30.44 -20.46 -16.58
C HIS A 291 -29.65 -21.71 -16.93
N TYR A 292 -29.38 -22.56 -15.94
CA TYR A 292 -28.69 -23.83 -16.13
C TYR A 292 -29.48 -24.97 -15.47
N PRO A 293 -29.62 -26.11 -16.16
CA PRO A 293 -30.35 -27.25 -15.62
C PRO A 293 -29.59 -27.93 -14.47
N GLN A 294 -30.32 -28.66 -13.64
CA GLN A 294 -29.76 -29.58 -12.66
C GLN A 294 -28.71 -30.51 -13.30
N GLY A 295 -27.62 -30.76 -12.59
CA GLY A 295 -26.54 -31.64 -13.06
C GLY A 295 -25.44 -30.94 -13.84
N ASN A 296 -25.67 -29.73 -14.38
CA ASN A 296 -24.61 -28.91 -14.95
C ASN A 296 -23.51 -28.59 -13.92
N THR A 297 -22.31 -28.29 -14.40
CA THR A 297 -21.16 -27.94 -13.55
C THR A 297 -20.69 -26.51 -13.82
N VAL A 298 -20.14 -25.83 -12.82
CA VAL A 298 -19.74 -24.42 -12.90
C VAL A 298 -18.22 -24.25 -12.83
N GLY A 299 -17.68 -23.47 -13.77
CA GLY A 299 -16.27 -23.04 -13.80
C GLY A 299 -15.27 -24.13 -14.19
N TYR A 300 -13.98 -23.76 -14.14
CA TYR A 300 -12.86 -24.65 -14.42
C TYR A 300 -12.86 -25.89 -13.51
N ASP A 301 -12.42 -27.03 -14.05
CA ASP A 301 -12.34 -28.33 -13.38
C ASP A 301 -13.67 -28.84 -12.80
N ARG A 302 -14.79 -28.20 -13.16
CA ARG A 302 -16.15 -28.62 -12.79
C ARG A 302 -16.32 -28.83 -11.27
N THR A 303 -15.70 -27.97 -10.47
CA THR A 303 -15.62 -28.13 -9.00
C THR A 303 -16.94 -27.89 -8.26
N TYR A 304 -17.97 -27.43 -8.95
CA TYR A 304 -19.32 -27.28 -8.39
C TYR A 304 -20.33 -27.88 -9.36
N ARG A 305 -21.21 -28.75 -8.86
CA ARG A 305 -22.31 -29.36 -9.61
C ARG A 305 -23.64 -28.85 -9.08
N LEU A 306 -24.47 -28.33 -9.98
CA LEU A 306 -25.79 -27.82 -9.67
C LEU A 306 -26.70 -28.97 -9.21
N LYS A 307 -27.32 -28.79 -8.04
CA LYS A 307 -28.22 -29.77 -7.41
C LYS A 307 -29.68 -29.57 -7.80
N ARG A 308 -29.99 -28.51 -8.53
CA ARG A 308 -31.32 -28.09 -9.00
C ARG A 308 -31.16 -27.26 -10.28
N ASP A 309 -32.26 -27.01 -10.97
CA ASP A 309 -32.31 -25.95 -11.97
C ASP A 309 -32.00 -24.62 -11.29
N SER A 310 -31.03 -23.89 -11.83
CA SER A 310 -30.44 -22.74 -11.18
C SER A 310 -30.39 -21.52 -12.10
N VAL A 311 -30.47 -20.35 -11.49
CA VAL A 311 -30.15 -19.07 -12.13
C VAL A 311 -28.81 -18.60 -11.56
N LEU A 312 -27.81 -18.45 -12.42
CA LEU A 312 -26.48 -18.00 -12.03
C LEU A 312 -26.22 -16.59 -12.57
N ALA A 313 -25.71 -15.73 -11.70
CA ALA A 313 -25.21 -14.41 -12.06
C ALA A 313 -23.74 -14.50 -12.47
N ASN A 314 -23.41 -13.92 -13.61
CA ASN A 314 -22.05 -13.71 -14.09
C ASN A 314 -21.62 -12.29 -13.68
N ILE A 315 -20.55 -12.19 -12.89
CA ILE A 315 -20.01 -10.92 -12.40
C ILE A 315 -18.61 -10.74 -12.99
N PRO A 316 -18.28 -9.58 -13.60
CA PRO A 316 -17.01 -9.34 -14.28
C PRO A 316 -15.89 -8.96 -13.29
N VAL A 317 -15.71 -9.80 -12.27
CA VAL A 317 -14.63 -9.74 -11.27
C VAL A 317 -14.00 -11.12 -11.18
N GLY A 318 -12.67 -11.18 -11.16
CA GLY A 318 -11.94 -12.41 -10.95
C GLY A 318 -10.65 -12.20 -10.19
N TYR A 319 -9.74 -13.18 -10.29
CA TYR A 319 -8.49 -13.12 -9.54
C TYR A 319 -7.51 -12.07 -10.06
N ALA A 320 -7.67 -11.56 -11.29
CA ALA A 320 -6.89 -10.44 -11.79
C ALA A 320 -7.28 -9.11 -11.11
N ASP A 321 -8.52 -9.01 -10.64
CA ASP A 321 -9.05 -7.90 -9.85
C ASP A 321 -8.78 -8.10 -8.34
N GLY A 322 -7.91 -9.05 -7.98
CA GLY A 322 -7.57 -9.38 -6.60
C GLY A 322 -8.61 -10.24 -5.86
N TYR A 323 -9.74 -10.61 -6.48
CA TYR A 323 -10.67 -11.57 -5.91
C TYR A 323 -10.15 -13.00 -6.10
N ARG A 324 -9.18 -13.38 -5.25
CA ARG A 324 -8.31 -14.56 -5.44
C ARG A 324 -9.08 -15.87 -5.57
N ARG A 325 -8.41 -16.88 -6.17
CA ARG A 325 -8.92 -18.26 -6.27
C ARG A 325 -9.29 -18.89 -4.92
N VAL A 326 -8.75 -18.38 -3.81
CA VAL A 326 -9.08 -18.85 -2.46
C VAL A 326 -10.58 -18.71 -2.11
N PHE A 327 -11.30 -17.78 -2.76
CA PHE A 327 -12.75 -17.62 -2.58
C PHE A 327 -13.59 -18.65 -3.37
N SER A 328 -12.98 -19.56 -4.13
CA SER A 328 -13.70 -20.56 -4.93
C SER A 328 -14.55 -21.47 -4.03
N ASN A 329 -15.85 -21.55 -4.29
CA ASN A 329 -16.82 -22.32 -3.48
C ASN A 329 -16.91 -21.92 -1.99
N ALA A 330 -16.32 -20.78 -1.58
CA ALA A 330 -16.22 -20.37 -0.18
C ALA A 330 -16.76 -18.95 0.05
N GLY A 331 -16.51 -18.05 -0.90
CA GLY A 331 -16.90 -16.64 -0.79
C GLY A 331 -18.40 -16.40 -0.94
N HIS A 332 -18.83 -15.26 -0.42
CA HIS A 332 -20.17 -14.72 -0.59
C HIS A 332 -20.11 -13.30 -1.14
N VAL A 333 -21.18 -12.90 -1.81
CA VAL A 333 -21.41 -11.50 -2.20
C VAL A 333 -22.79 -11.05 -1.73
N LEU A 334 -23.03 -9.74 -1.75
CA LEU A 334 -24.34 -9.16 -1.46
C LEU A 334 -24.98 -8.63 -2.75
N ILE A 335 -26.24 -8.98 -2.97
CA ILE A 335 -27.08 -8.47 -4.06
C ILE A 335 -28.47 -8.19 -3.49
N HIS A 336 -29.00 -6.97 -3.69
CA HIS A 336 -30.25 -6.49 -3.05
C HIS A 336 -30.29 -6.69 -1.53
N GLY A 337 -29.15 -6.56 -0.86
CA GLY A 337 -29.02 -6.75 0.58
C GLY A 337 -29.16 -8.21 1.04
N GLN A 338 -29.11 -9.17 0.12
CA GLN A 338 -29.10 -10.59 0.42
C GLN A 338 -27.74 -11.20 0.14
N ARG A 339 -27.32 -12.11 1.03
CA ARG A 339 -26.07 -12.85 0.90
C ARG A 339 -26.26 -14.04 -0.02
N VAL A 340 -25.47 -14.10 -1.07
CA VAL A 340 -25.54 -15.16 -2.10
C VAL A 340 -24.16 -15.80 -2.31
N PRO A 341 -24.09 -17.14 -2.49
CA PRO A 341 -22.83 -17.86 -2.51
C PRO A 341 -22.15 -17.82 -3.88
N ILE A 342 -20.82 -17.82 -3.86
CA ILE A 342 -19.99 -18.03 -5.05
C ILE A 342 -19.92 -19.53 -5.35
N VAL A 343 -20.12 -19.89 -6.62
CA VAL A 343 -20.13 -21.28 -7.06
C VAL A 343 -19.12 -21.51 -8.19
N GLY A 344 -18.34 -22.59 -8.05
CA GLY A 344 -17.24 -22.92 -8.93
C GLY A 344 -15.95 -22.16 -8.61
N LYS A 345 -14.93 -22.41 -9.44
CA LYS A 345 -13.63 -21.76 -9.36
C LYS A 345 -13.70 -20.32 -9.90
N THR A 346 -13.20 -19.34 -9.13
CA THR A 346 -13.07 -17.95 -9.59
C THR A 346 -12.18 -17.87 -10.82
N SER A 347 -12.67 -17.36 -11.94
CA SER A 347 -11.87 -17.22 -13.18
C SER A 347 -11.02 -15.95 -13.15
N MET A 348 -10.23 -15.70 -14.20
CA MET A 348 -9.33 -14.54 -14.25
C MET A 348 -10.09 -13.22 -14.08
N ASN A 349 -11.23 -13.09 -14.76
CA ASN A 349 -12.02 -11.86 -14.81
C ASN A 349 -13.53 -12.11 -14.59
N THR A 350 -13.88 -13.27 -14.03
CA THR A 350 -15.30 -13.63 -13.85
C THR A 350 -15.50 -14.54 -12.66
N VAL A 351 -16.55 -14.25 -11.90
CA VAL A 351 -17.04 -15.08 -10.81
C VAL A 351 -18.51 -15.39 -11.04
N MET A 352 -18.90 -16.61 -10.67
CA MET A 352 -20.28 -17.10 -10.81
C MET A 352 -20.92 -17.16 -9.44
N VAL A 353 -22.14 -16.65 -9.35
CA VAL A 353 -22.89 -16.53 -8.10
C VAL A 353 -24.24 -17.21 -8.26
N ASP A 354 -24.66 -18.04 -7.30
CA ASP A 354 -25.98 -18.66 -7.33
C ASP A 354 -27.04 -17.69 -6.79
N VAL A 355 -27.88 -17.19 -7.70
CA VAL A 355 -28.98 -16.27 -7.41
C VAL A 355 -30.34 -16.94 -7.60
N THR A 356 -30.39 -18.28 -7.57
CA THR A 356 -31.63 -19.05 -7.81
C THR A 356 -32.79 -18.61 -6.92
N GLU A 357 -32.52 -18.28 -5.65
CA GLU A 357 -33.54 -17.82 -4.70
C GLU A 357 -33.81 -16.29 -4.77
N LEU A 358 -32.96 -15.53 -5.47
CA LEU A 358 -33.05 -14.08 -5.57
C LEU A 358 -33.77 -13.66 -6.85
N LYS A 359 -35.11 -13.83 -6.87
CA LYS A 359 -35.93 -13.66 -8.08
C LYS A 359 -35.92 -12.26 -8.68
N GLN A 360 -35.60 -11.23 -7.89
CA GLN A 360 -35.56 -9.83 -8.32
C GLN A 360 -34.22 -9.40 -8.95
N ALA A 361 -33.21 -10.27 -8.99
CA ALA A 361 -31.91 -9.96 -9.58
C ALA A 361 -32.05 -9.67 -11.09
N ARG A 362 -31.27 -8.70 -11.58
CA ARG A 362 -31.24 -8.25 -12.98
C ARG A 362 -29.81 -7.86 -13.40
N PRO A 363 -29.46 -7.97 -14.69
CA PRO A 363 -28.24 -7.35 -15.19
C PRO A 363 -28.16 -5.85 -14.83
N GLY A 364 -26.99 -5.40 -14.43
CA GLY A 364 -26.73 -4.03 -13.93
C GLY A 364 -26.89 -3.87 -12.43
N ASP A 365 -27.50 -4.81 -11.71
CA ASP A 365 -27.62 -4.73 -10.25
C ASP A 365 -26.24 -4.70 -9.57
N GLU A 366 -26.12 -3.87 -8.53
CA GLU A 366 -24.89 -3.73 -7.76
C GLU A 366 -24.59 -4.99 -6.94
N VAL A 367 -23.33 -5.43 -7.00
CA VAL A 367 -22.80 -6.56 -6.24
C VAL A 367 -21.72 -6.06 -5.29
N VAL A 368 -21.86 -6.36 -3.99
CA VAL A 368 -20.86 -6.01 -2.97
C VAL A 368 -20.06 -7.25 -2.58
N PHE A 369 -18.75 -7.21 -2.83
CA PHE A 369 -17.79 -8.26 -2.46
C PHE A 369 -17.21 -8.06 -1.06
N PHE A 370 -17.13 -6.82 -0.58
CA PHE A 370 -16.71 -6.47 0.76
C PHE A 370 -17.42 -5.20 1.20
N GLY A 371 -17.93 -5.16 2.43
CA GLY A 371 -18.68 -4.03 2.98
C GLY A 371 -20.15 -4.36 3.19
N LYS A 372 -21.01 -3.34 3.17
CA LYS A 372 -22.44 -3.45 3.52
C LYS A 372 -23.34 -3.23 2.31
N GLN A 373 -24.48 -3.91 2.29
CA GLN A 373 -25.60 -3.63 1.40
C GLN A 373 -26.90 -3.90 2.15
N GLY A 374 -27.73 -2.87 2.34
CA GLY A 374 -28.89 -2.98 3.25
C GLY A 374 -28.45 -3.36 4.67
N THR A 375 -29.06 -4.40 5.24
CA THR A 375 -28.70 -4.94 6.56
C THR A 375 -27.63 -6.02 6.51
N ALA A 376 -27.23 -6.50 5.33
CA ALA A 376 -26.22 -7.54 5.17
C ALA A 376 -24.81 -6.96 5.07
N GLN A 377 -23.81 -7.78 5.43
CA GLN A 377 -22.41 -7.41 5.42
C GLN A 377 -21.53 -8.61 5.05
N VAL A 378 -20.48 -8.35 4.27
CA VAL A 378 -19.29 -9.21 4.17
C VAL A 378 -18.20 -8.57 5.05
N THR A 379 -17.75 -9.28 6.08
CA THR A 379 -16.86 -8.73 7.10
C THR A 379 -15.39 -8.98 6.78
N ALA A 380 -14.49 -8.30 7.50
CA ALA A 380 -13.05 -8.52 7.33
C ALA A 380 -12.66 -9.91 7.85
N GLU A 381 -13.25 -10.35 8.95
CA GLU A 381 -13.00 -11.64 9.59
C GLU A 381 -13.38 -12.81 8.65
N GLU A 382 -14.48 -12.69 7.91
CA GLU A 382 -14.84 -13.66 6.86
C GLU A 382 -13.76 -13.72 5.76
N VAL A 383 -13.29 -12.54 5.31
CA VAL A 383 -12.26 -12.45 4.27
C VAL A 383 -10.95 -13.08 4.76
N GLU A 384 -10.59 -12.86 6.02
CA GLU A 384 -9.41 -13.44 6.65
C GLU A 384 -9.50 -14.95 6.77
N GLU A 385 -10.64 -15.46 7.27
CA GLU A 385 -10.89 -16.90 7.42
C GLU A 385 -10.75 -17.64 6.09
N ILE A 386 -11.35 -17.09 5.02
CA ILE A 386 -11.27 -17.69 3.69
C ILE A 386 -9.84 -17.54 3.13
N SER A 387 -9.25 -16.35 3.25
CA SER A 387 -8.00 -16.04 2.56
C SER A 387 -6.74 -16.59 3.24
N GLY A 388 -6.83 -16.94 4.52
CA GLY A 388 -5.71 -17.43 5.33
C GLY A 388 -4.67 -16.36 5.68
N ALA A 389 -5.01 -15.09 5.53
CA ALA A 389 -4.13 -13.94 5.80
C ALA A 389 -4.95 -12.77 6.35
N LEU A 390 -4.28 -11.83 7.03
CA LEU A 390 -4.89 -10.61 7.55
C LEU A 390 -5.55 -9.76 6.45
N PHE A 391 -6.61 -9.05 6.81
CA PHE A 391 -7.44 -8.27 5.89
C PHE A 391 -6.64 -7.20 5.14
N THR A 392 -5.63 -6.60 5.80
CA THR A 392 -4.78 -5.58 5.18
C THR A 392 -4.11 -6.08 3.88
N GLU A 393 -3.70 -7.35 3.82
CA GLU A 393 -3.14 -7.94 2.60
C GLU A 393 -4.15 -7.86 1.44
N MET A 394 -5.40 -8.22 1.73
CA MET A 394 -6.46 -8.21 0.74
C MET A 394 -6.81 -6.78 0.28
N SER A 395 -6.95 -5.84 1.22
CA SER A 395 -7.26 -4.43 0.90
C SER A 395 -6.19 -3.78 0.01
N ILE A 396 -4.90 -4.08 0.24
CA ILE A 396 -3.80 -3.57 -0.60
C ILE A 396 -3.86 -4.17 -2.01
N LEU A 397 -4.09 -5.48 -2.13
CA LEU A 397 -4.19 -6.14 -3.43
C LEU A 397 -5.40 -5.67 -4.23
N TRP A 398 -6.56 -5.54 -3.58
CA TRP A 398 -7.75 -4.96 -4.20
C TRP A 398 -7.49 -3.54 -4.65
N GLY A 399 -6.91 -2.71 -3.77
CA GLY A 399 -6.49 -1.36 -4.10
C GLY A 399 -5.67 -1.33 -5.37
N ALA A 400 -4.58 -2.11 -5.44
CA ALA A 400 -3.67 -2.14 -6.58
C ALA A 400 -4.29 -2.59 -7.91
N THR A 401 -5.42 -3.30 -7.88
CA THR A 401 -6.01 -3.94 -9.07
C THR A 401 -7.37 -3.37 -9.47
N ASN A 402 -7.92 -2.41 -8.72
CA ASN A 402 -9.23 -1.82 -8.99
C ASN A 402 -9.18 -0.30 -8.90
N LYS A 403 -10.08 0.38 -9.61
CA LYS A 403 -10.24 1.83 -9.49
C LYS A 403 -10.79 2.17 -8.10
N ARG A 404 -10.12 3.08 -7.38
CA ARG A 404 -10.67 3.69 -6.15
C ARG A 404 -11.44 4.94 -6.51
N VAL A 405 -12.60 5.10 -5.88
CA VAL A 405 -13.49 6.25 -6.03
C VAL A 405 -13.82 6.79 -4.65
N LEU A 406 -13.57 8.07 -4.43
CA LEU A 406 -13.95 8.74 -3.19
C LEU A 406 -15.47 8.94 -3.17
N VAL A 407 -16.11 8.59 -2.07
CA VAL A 407 -17.54 8.80 -1.83
C VAL A 407 -17.75 9.61 -0.54
N ASP A 408 -18.96 10.16 -0.40
CA ASP A 408 -19.46 11.04 0.67
C ASP A 408 -18.86 12.45 0.74
#